data_AF-A0A1E8GK13-F1
#
_entry.id   AF-A0A1E8GK13-F1
#
_cell.length_a   1.000
_cell.length_b   1.000
_cell.length_c   1.000
_cell.angle_alpha   90.00
_cell.angle_beta   90.00
_cell.angle_gamma   90.00
#
_symmetry.space_group_name_H-M   'P 1'
#
loop_
_entity.id
_entity.type
_entity.pdbx_description
1 polymer ?
#
loop_
_entity_poly.entity_id
_entity_poly.type
_entity_poly.pdbx_seq_one_letter_code
_entity_poly.pdbx_strand_id
1 'polypeptide(L)'
;MEKNIERIYVCTSKNAKLFRIYRLQTGDVEKRKVLEVFNTDLEKKIEDENKIENYNENSLIQDIPYKISLDSIKEDSYLKEFKFNIDKILSKNPADDIRIIQFEKIKNNSKNNEIKNFEENEGIKFLIIEFSNSLVFLEVSTNSVLKKRSILSVSITSDTLVFDVPKGIQIPTAVTARIDKISKNLFVYDVNRFEKMLTLNENVKEKSRQTINKFKSGEYKISEENYIFIGLDDESVEQSLFMSARAVRRLSKYSGEKSDHYKIEQIKKAVGKLSKDIQVYFDDEKKEIKVTNESTKTFVAIIHNSIVERLISGDIEITI
;
A
#
# COMPACT_ATOMS: atom_id res chain seq x y z
N MET A 1 -21.42 16.91 19.53
CA MET A 1 -20.12 17.58 19.77
C MET A 1 -19.77 18.28 18.47
N GLU A 2 -19.65 19.61 18.47
CA GLU A 2 -19.40 20.39 17.25
C GLU A 2 -18.02 20.02 16.67
N LYS A 3 -17.98 19.23 15.60
CA LYS A 3 -16.75 18.80 14.94
C LYS A 3 -16.28 19.92 14.02
N ASN A 4 -15.62 20.93 14.56
CA ASN A 4 -15.04 21.97 13.71
C ASN A 4 -13.64 21.55 13.22
N ILE A 5 -13.40 21.67 11.91
CA ILE A 5 -12.09 21.37 11.32
C ILE A 5 -11.16 22.55 11.61
N GLU A 6 -10.07 22.30 12.31
CA GLU A 6 -9.05 23.31 12.59
C GLU A 6 -8.20 23.56 11.35
N ARG A 7 -7.68 22.48 10.76
CA ARG A 7 -6.75 22.53 9.63
C ARG A 7 -6.93 21.33 8.70
N ILE A 8 -6.54 21.53 7.44
CA ILE A 8 -6.49 20.48 6.43
C ILE A 8 -5.07 20.43 5.88
N TYR A 9 -4.53 19.22 5.74
CA TYR A 9 -3.24 18.98 5.13
C TYR A 9 -3.38 18.03 3.94
N VAL A 10 -2.47 18.18 2.97
CA VAL A 10 -2.33 17.29 1.81
C VAL A 10 -0.97 16.63 1.90
N CYS A 11 -0.96 15.29 1.87
CA CYS A 11 0.27 14.53 1.72
C CYS A 11 0.50 14.13 0.26
N THR A 12 1.76 14.24 -0.17
CA THR A 12 2.22 13.97 -1.52
C THR A 12 3.24 12.85 -1.56
N SER A 13 3.43 12.32 -2.77
CA SER A 13 4.46 11.35 -3.10
C SER A 13 5.26 11.78 -4.32
N LYS A 14 6.51 11.34 -4.35
CA LYS A 14 7.42 11.49 -5.49
C LYS A 14 8.24 10.21 -5.61
N ASN A 15 8.40 9.68 -6.82
CA ASN A 15 9.14 8.42 -7.07
C ASN A 15 8.64 7.23 -6.22
N ALA A 16 7.31 7.09 -6.10
CA ALA A 16 6.66 6.04 -5.29
C ALA A 16 7.06 6.03 -3.79
N LYS A 17 7.43 7.19 -3.25
CA LYS A 17 7.66 7.38 -1.80
C LYS A 17 6.91 8.61 -1.33
N LEU A 18 6.51 8.65 -0.07
CA LEU A 18 5.97 9.87 0.55
C LEU A 18 7.03 10.97 0.50
N PHE A 19 6.58 12.21 0.27
CA PHE A 19 7.49 13.33 0.00
C PHE A 19 7.26 14.52 0.93
N ARG A 20 6.08 15.14 0.86
CA ARG A 20 5.77 16.35 1.64
C ARG A 20 4.33 16.34 2.15
N ILE A 21 4.11 16.96 3.31
CA ILE A 21 2.80 17.31 3.85
C ILE A 21 2.67 18.82 3.78
N TYR A 22 1.68 19.32 3.05
CA TYR A 22 1.37 20.74 2.90
C TYR A 22 0.13 21.09 3.71
N ARG A 23 0.19 22.16 4.50
CA ARG A 23 -1.00 22.76 5.10
C ARG A 23 -1.77 23.54 4.03
N LEU A 24 -3.05 23.24 3.87
CA LEU A 24 -3.93 24.02 3.00
C LEU A 24 -4.43 25.28 3.72
N GLN A 25 -4.53 26.37 2.97
CA GLN A 25 -5.24 27.56 3.40
C GLN A 25 -6.71 27.41 3.01
N THR A 26 -7.58 27.20 3.99
CA THR A 26 -9.02 27.00 3.80
C THR A 26 -9.82 27.87 4.77
N GLY A 27 -10.93 28.44 4.29
CA GLY A 27 -11.91 29.13 5.12
C GLY A 27 -12.92 28.16 5.74
N ASP A 28 -13.79 28.69 6.59
CA ASP A 28 -14.77 27.88 7.32
C ASP A 28 -15.88 27.32 6.43
N VAL A 29 -16.13 27.93 5.27
CA VAL A 29 -17.08 27.41 4.26
C VAL A 29 -16.50 26.15 3.61
N GLU A 30 -15.24 26.19 3.18
CA GLU A 30 -14.58 25.05 2.55
C GLU A 30 -14.45 23.89 3.53
N LYS A 31 -14.07 24.18 4.78
CA LYS A 31 -13.99 23.19 5.85
C LYS A 31 -15.33 22.46 6.07
N ARG A 32 -16.44 23.19 6.16
CA ARG A 32 -17.77 22.57 6.32
C ARG A 32 -18.13 21.67 5.14
N LYS A 33 -17.91 22.12 3.91
CA LYS A 33 -18.13 21.31 2.69
C LYS A 33 -17.29 20.03 2.69
N VAL A 34 -16.02 20.11 3.11
CA VAL A 34 -15.15 18.94 3.22
C VAL A 34 -15.67 17.96 4.27
N LEU A 35 -16.09 18.47 5.44
CA LEU A 35 -16.63 17.65 6.53
C LEU A 35 -17.89 16.89 6.09
N GLU A 36 -18.83 17.56 5.42
CA GLU A 36 -20.10 16.98 4.97
C GLU A 36 -19.91 15.73 4.10
N VAL A 37 -18.82 15.64 3.33
CA VAL A 37 -18.55 14.54 2.41
C VAL A 37 -18.28 13.21 3.13
N PHE A 38 -17.64 13.22 4.31
CA PHE A 38 -17.22 12.01 5.01
C PHE A 38 -17.76 11.89 6.45
N ASN A 39 -18.48 12.89 6.97
CA ASN A 39 -18.90 12.91 8.37
C ASN A 39 -19.74 11.69 8.76
N THR A 40 -20.66 11.25 7.89
CA THR A 40 -21.49 10.06 8.15
C THR A 40 -20.66 8.78 8.29
N ASP A 41 -19.60 8.62 7.49
CA ASP A 41 -18.71 7.47 7.61
C ASP A 41 -17.85 7.58 8.88
N LEU A 42 -17.32 8.77 9.18
CA LEU A 42 -16.55 9.03 10.38
C LEU A 42 -17.33 8.69 11.66
N GLU A 43 -18.60 9.08 11.74
CA GLU A 43 -19.46 8.81 12.90
C GLU A 43 -19.64 7.30 13.13
N LYS A 44 -20.00 6.57 12.07
CA LYS A 44 -20.12 5.11 12.14
C LYS A 44 -18.82 4.44 12.58
N LYS A 45 -17.69 4.88 12.02
CA LYS A 45 -16.37 4.31 12.36
C LYS A 45 -16.02 4.54 13.83
N ILE A 46 -16.28 5.75 14.37
CA ILE A 46 -16.03 6.06 15.79
C ILE A 46 -16.90 5.20 16.70
N GLU A 47 -18.18 4.99 16.37
CA GLU A 47 -19.08 4.14 17.15
C GLU A 47 -18.58 2.69 17.26
N ASP A 48 -17.94 2.19 16.20
CA ASP A 48 -17.41 0.82 16.13
C ASP A 48 -16.00 0.66 16.74
N GLU A 49 -15.30 1.73 17.14
CA GLU A 49 -13.92 1.66 17.64
C GLU A 49 -13.75 0.78 18.88
N ASN A 50 -14.78 0.69 19.72
CA ASN A 50 -14.76 -0.16 20.91
C ASN A 50 -14.67 -1.66 20.57
N LYS A 51 -15.06 -2.05 19.36
CA LYS A 51 -15.00 -3.42 18.85
C LYS A 51 -13.68 -3.72 18.13
N ILE A 52 -12.87 -2.70 17.86
CA ILE A 52 -11.60 -2.85 17.15
C ILE A 52 -10.54 -3.42 18.09
N GLU A 53 -9.94 -4.53 17.67
CA GLU A 53 -8.88 -5.22 18.40
C GLU A 53 -7.51 -4.54 18.20
N ASN A 54 -6.58 -4.84 19.11
CA ASN A 54 -5.20 -4.38 18.98
C ASN A 54 -4.53 -5.02 17.77
N TYR A 55 -3.62 -4.27 17.15
CA TYR A 55 -2.81 -4.73 16.03
C TYR A 55 -2.16 -6.09 16.33
N ASN A 56 -2.38 -7.02 15.41
CA ASN A 56 -1.68 -8.29 15.32
C ASN A 56 -1.37 -8.57 13.85
N GLU A 57 -0.47 -9.52 13.57
CA GLU A 57 -0.06 -9.85 12.19
C GLU A 57 -1.26 -10.29 11.34
N ASN A 58 -2.22 -11.01 11.93
CA ASN A 58 -3.44 -11.44 11.25
C ASN A 58 -4.29 -10.27 10.74
N SER A 59 -4.19 -9.08 11.35
CA SER A 59 -4.90 -7.87 10.91
C SER A 59 -4.44 -7.44 9.52
N LEU A 60 -3.14 -7.57 9.23
CA LEU A 60 -2.61 -7.33 7.88
C LEU A 60 -3.08 -8.43 6.94
N ILE A 61 -2.93 -9.69 7.32
CA ILE A 61 -3.25 -10.82 6.45
C ILE A 61 -4.72 -10.86 6.01
N GLN A 62 -5.63 -10.61 6.95
CA GLN A 62 -7.06 -10.75 6.74
C GLN A 62 -7.74 -9.41 6.40
N ASP A 63 -6.95 -8.33 6.24
CA ASP A 63 -7.44 -6.97 5.99
C ASP A 63 -8.42 -6.47 7.06
N ILE A 64 -8.23 -6.88 8.32
CA ILE A 64 -9.14 -6.58 9.44
C ILE A 64 -8.75 -5.24 10.08
N PRO A 65 -9.74 -4.36 10.39
CA PRO A 65 -9.50 -3.14 11.15
C PRO A 65 -8.78 -3.38 12.47
N TYR A 66 -7.83 -2.51 12.82
CA TYR A 66 -7.04 -2.66 14.04
C TYR A 66 -6.73 -1.32 14.69
N LYS A 67 -6.35 -1.35 15.97
CA LYS A 67 -5.82 -0.20 16.71
C LYS A 67 -4.40 -0.44 17.22
N ILE A 68 -3.58 0.59 17.21
CA ILE A 68 -2.21 0.56 17.75
C ILE A 68 -1.89 1.88 18.45
N SER A 69 -1.26 1.80 19.63
CA SER A 69 -0.76 2.99 20.30
C SER A 69 0.46 3.54 19.55
N LEU A 70 0.48 4.83 19.24
CA LEU A 70 1.62 5.46 18.57
C LEU A 70 2.92 5.28 19.39
N ASP A 71 2.82 5.32 20.71
CA ASP A 71 3.98 5.17 21.59
C ASP A 71 4.55 3.74 21.54
N SER A 72 3.73 2.74 21.20
CA SER A 72 4.15 1.33 21.05
C SER A 72 4.83 0.99 19.72
N ILE A 73 4.81 1.90 18.74
CA ILE A 73 5.47 1.70 17.44
C ILE A 73 6.98 1.76 17.65
N LYS A 74 7.63 0.61 17.44
CA LYS A 74 9.08 0.41 17.56
C LYS A 74 9.86 1.10 16.43
N GLU A 75 11.16 1.31 16.66
CA GLU A 75 12.08 1.96 15.71
C GLU A 75 12.37 1.14 14.44
N ASP A 76 12.15 -0.16 14.48
CA ASP A 76 12.27 -1.08 13.34
C ASP A 76 10.93 -1.28 12.60
N SER A 77 9.84 -0.68 13.11
CA SER A 77 8.52 -0.80 12.49
C SER A 77 8.45 -0.10 11.14
N TYR A 78 7.72 -0.70 10.21
CA TYR A 78 7.37 -0.08 8.93
C TYR A 78 6.56 1.23 9.10
N LEU A 79 5.91 1.43 10.26
CA LEU A 79 5.17 2.66 10.58
C LEU A 79 6.04 3.76 11.19
N LYS A 80 7.33 3.54 11.44
CA LYS A 80 8.22 4.54 12.04
C LYS A 80 8.19 5.88 11.31
N GLU A 81 8.33 5.85 9.98
CA GLU A 81 8.39 7.06 9.17
C GLU A 81 7.05 7.81 9.17
N PHE A 82 5.93 7.08 9.23
CA PHE A 82 4.61 7.66 9.43
C PHE A 82 4.53 8.34 10.81
N LYS A 83 4.80 7.59 11.89
CA LYS A 83 4.79 8.10 13.27
C LYS A 83 5.61 9.38 13.40
N PHE A 84 6.86 9.35 12.96
CA PHE A 84 7.77 10.49 13.07
C PHE A 84 7.24 11.77 12.41
N ASN A 85 6.60 11.68 11.23
CA ASN A 85 6.07 12.85 10.54
C ASN A 85 4.72 13.31 11.11
N ILE A 86 3.91 12.39 11.64
CA ILE A 86 2.65 12.73 12.31
C ILE A 86 2.90 13.31 13.70
N ASP A 87 3.92 12.86 14.42
CA ASP A 87 4.32 13.44 15.70
C ASP A 87 4.70 14.92 15.53
N LYS A 88 5.26 15.33 14.39
CA LYS A 88 5.48 16.76 14.07
C LYS A 88 4.19 17.56 13.90
N ILE A 89 3.07 16.92 13.55
CA ILE A 89 1.75 17.56 13.50
C ILE A 89 1.15 17.60 14.91
N LEU A 90 1.29 16.52 15.67
CA LEU A 90 0.73 16.36 17.03
C LEU A 90 1.45 17.20 18.08
N SER A 91 2.77 17.33 17.99
CA SER A 91 3.64 18.03 18.96
C SER A 91 3.69 19.55 18.79
N LYS A 92 2.90 20.12 17.86
CA LYS A 92 2.98 21.54 17.55
C LYS A 92 2.73 22.41 18.79
N ASN A 93 3.73 23.22 19.13
CA ASN A 93 3.49 24.47 19.83
C ASN A 93 2.72 25.43 18.90
N PRO A 94 1.75 26.20 19.40
CA PRO A 94 0.97 27.17 18.61
C PRO A 94 1.82 28.19 17.84
N ALA A 95 3.07 28.42 18.26
CA ALA A 95 4.01 29.37 17.66
C ALA A 95 4.69 28.87 16.37
N ASP A 96 4.72 27.56 16.12
CA ASP A 96 5.36 26.98 14.94
C ASP A 96 4.37 26.88 13.78
N ASP A 97 4.29 27.92 12.93
CA ASP A 97 3.53 27.91 11.66
C ASP A 97 4.23 27.01 10.61
N ILE A 98 4.43 25.73 10.92
CA ILE A 98 4.98 24.75 9.98
C ILE A 98 3.92 24.50 8.90
N ARG A 99 4.14 25.15 7.75
CA ARG A 99 3.32 25.02 6.54
C ARG A 99 3.64 23.77 5.74
N ILE A 100 4.88 23.27 5.84
CA ILE A 100 5.36 22.13 5.05
C ILE A 100 6.22 21.20 5.91
N ILE A 101 5.93 19.90 5.89
CA ILE A 101 6.74 18.84 6.51
C ILE A 101 7.32 17.97 5.39
N GLN A 102 8.64 17.81 5.34
CA GLN A 102 9.32 16.96 4.36
C GLN A 102 9.77 15.64 4.98
N PHE A 103 9.53 14.54 4.26
CA PHE A 103 10.00 13.20 4.65
C PHE A 103 11.52 13.06 4.45
N GLU A 104 12.21 12.48 5.44
CA GLU A 104 13.68 12.59 5.58
C GLU A 104 14.49 11.86 4.50
N LYS A 105 13.96 10.78 3.91
CA LYS A 105 14.69 9.94 2.94
C LYS A 105 15.02 10.63 1.61
N ILE A 106 14.51 11.83 1.35
CA ILE A 106 14.79 12.62 0.15
C ILE A 106 15.59 13.87 0.53
N LYS A 107 16.68 13.67 1.28
CA LYS A 107 17.78 14.65 1.44
C LYS A 107 18.95 14.30 0.49
N ASN A 108 18.67 14.05 -0.78
CA ASN A 108 19.74 14.00 -1.78
C ASN A 108 20.01 15.43 -2.28
N ASN A 109 21.15 15.98 -1.87
CA ASN A 109 21.93 17.00 -2.56
C ASN A 109 21.16 18.19 -3.17
N SER A 110 20.48 18.98 -2.36
CA SER A 110 20.19 20.37 -2.75
C SER A 110 20.35 21.29 -1.56
N LYS A 111 21.52 21.92 -1.50
CA LYS A 111 21.76 23.15 -0.74
C LYS A 111 20.67 24.17 -1.16
N ASN A 112 19.97 24.74 -0.19
CA ASN A 112 19.20 25.98 -0.30
C ASN A 112 18.12 26.06 -1.41
N ASN A 113 17.27 25.05 -1.59
CA ASN A 113 16.02 25.28 -2.33
C ASN A 113 14.94 25.77 -1.38
N GLU A 114 14.65 27.07 -1.43
CA GLU A 114 13.45 27.65 -0.84
C GLU A 114 12.23 26.86 -1.30
N ILE A 115 11.56 26.18 -0.37
CA ILE A 115 10.37 25.37 -0.63
C ILE A 115 9.22 26.32 -0.92
N LYS A 116 9.00 26.65 -2.20
CA LYS A 116 8.05 27.71 -2.57
C LYS A 116 6.70 27.23 -3.09
N ASN A 117 6.56 26.05 -3.72
CA ASN A 117 5.27 25.55 -4.25
C ASN A 117 5.23 24.03 -4.55
N PHE A 118 4.02 23.51 -4.77
CA PHE A 118 3.72 22.13 -5.19
C PHE A 118 4.35 21.81 -6.57
N GLU A 119 5.17 20.75 -6.69
CA GLU A 119 5.81 20.39 -7.96
C GLU A 119 4.86 19.61 -8.91
N GLU A 120 4.98 19.80 -10.23
CA GLU A 120 4.10 19.12 -11.20
C GLU A 120 4.20 17.58 -11.17
N ASN A 121 5.35 17.04 -10.78
CA ASN A 121 5.58 15.60 -10.67
C ASN A 121 5.19 14.99 -9.30
N GLU A 122 4.73 15.80 -8.35
CA GLU A 122 4.22 15.30 -7.06
C GLU A 122 2.81 14.71 -7.22
N GLY A 123 2.62 13.45 -6.81
CA GLY A 123 1.32 12.80 -6.76
C GLY A 123 0.65 13.04 -5.41
N ILE A 124 -0.63 13.41 -5.39
CA ILE A 124 -1.41 13.54 -4.16
C ILE A 124 -1.81 12.15 -3.69
N LYS A 125 -1.62 11.85 -2.40
CA LYS A 125 -1.85 10.51 -1.83
C LYS A 125 -2.96 10.47 -0.81
N PHE A 126 -3.03 11.47 0.08
CA PHE A 126 -4.07 11.52 1.10
C PHE A 126 -4.23 12.90 1.71
N LEU A 127 -5.36 13.08 2.38
CA LEU A 127 -5.66 14.24 3.21
C LEU A 127 -5.51 13.88 4.69
N ILE A 128 -5.11 14.87 5.48
CA ILE A 128 -5.15 14.83 6.94
C ILE A 128 -6.09 15.94 7.38
N ILE A 129 -7.18 15.58 8.04
CA ILE A 129 -8.15 16.52 8.60
C ILE A 129 -7.90 16.62 10.10
N GLU A 130 -7.53 17.81 10.56
CA GLU A 130 -7.25 18.07 11.95
C GLU A 130 -8.49 18.64 12.66
N PHE A 131 -8.93 17.92 13.68
CA PHE A 131 -9.89 18.38 14.68
C PHE A 131 -9.17 18.66 15.99
N SER A 132 -9.86 19.28 16.95
CA SER A 132 -9.33 19.57 18.29
C SER A 132 -8.76 18.31 18.98
N ASN A 133 -9.50 17.20 18.92
CA ASN A 133 -9.14 15.96 19.63
C ASN A 133 -8.69 14.82 18.72
N SER A 134 -8.64 15.01 17.39
CA SER A 134 -8.29 13.90 16.50
C SER A 134 -7.66 14.36 15.19
N LEU A 135 -6.94 13.44 14.54
CA LEU A 135 -6.53 13.55 13.14
C LEU A 135 -7.25 12.45 12.34
N VAL A 136 -7.87 12.82 11.23
CA VAL A 136 -8.58 11.90 10.33
C VAL A 136 -7.81 11.81 9.02
N PHE A 137 -7.61 10.60 8.52
CA PHE A 137 -6.85 10.32 7.31
C PHE A 137 -7.78 9.81 6.21
N LEU A 138 -7.70 10.43 5.04
CA LEU A 138 -8.51 10.10 3.87
C LEU A 138 -7.59 9.76 2.69
N GLU A 139 -7.53 8.49 2.30
CA GLU A 139 -6.79 8.05 1.11
C GLU A 139 -7.42 8.66 -0.16
N VAL A 140 -6.58 9.30 -0.98
CA VAL A 140 -6.97 9.89 -2.25
C VAL A 140 -6.52 8.95 -3.37
N SER A 141 -7.49 8.29 -3.99
CA SER A 141 -7.24 7.47 -5.18
C SER A 141 -6.57 8.30 -6.29
N THR A 142 -5.64 7.69 -7.02
CA THR A 142 -4.95 8.33 -8.15
C THR A 142 -5.91 8.87 -9.21
N ASN A 143 -7.08 8.24 -9.35
CA ASN A 143 -8.11 8.61 -10.33
C ASN A 143 -8.95 9.81 -9.87
N SER A 144 -8.89 10.14 -8.58
CA SER A 144 -9.59 11.28 -7.96
C SER A 144 -8.80 12.59 -8.07
N VAL A 145 -7.59 12.56 -8.64
CA VAL A 145 -6.75 13.74 -8.87
C VAL A 145 -7.02 14.30 -10.27
N LEU A 146 -7.64 15.48 -10.31
CA LEU A 146 -7.95 16.19 -11.55
C LEU A 146 -6.72 17.02 -11.96
N LYS A 147 -5.96 16.58 -12.97
CA LYS A 147 -4.80 17.33 -13.48
C LYS A 147 -5.24 18.38 -14.52
N LYS A 148 -4.69 19.60 -14.43
CA LYS A 148 -4.82 20.69 -15.41
C LYS A 148 -6.23 20.85 -15.96
N ARG A 149 -7.20 21.18 -15.10
CA ARG A 149 -8.55 21.56 -15.54
C ARG A 149 -8.72 23.06 -15.44
N SER A 150 -9.12 23.66 -16.56
CA SER A 150 -9.65 25.01 -16.57
C SER A 150 -11.03 24.98 -15.91
N ILE A 151 -11.19 25.71 -14.81
CA ILE A 151 -12.46 25.85 -14.10
C ILE A 151 -12.97 27.25 -14.39
N LEU A 152 -14.13 27.33 -15.03
CA LEU A 152 -14.79 28.59 -15.34
C LEU A 152 -15.66 28.99 -14.15
N SER A 153 -15.33 30.12 -13.52
CA SER A 153 -16.14 30.70 -12.45
C SER A 153 -16.98 31.83 -13.01
N VAL A 154 -18.30 31.66 -13.00
CA VAL A 154 -19.24 32.71 -13.41
C VAL A 154 -19.67 33.45 -12.14
N SER A 155 -19.14 34.65 -11.92
CA SER A 155 -19.71 35.59 -10.95
C SER A 155 -20.82 36.39 -11.65
N ILE A 156 -21.87 36.80 -10.92
CA ILE A 156 -23.01 37.59 -11.46
C ILE A 156 -22.58 39.06 -11.74
N THR A 157 -21.31 39.39 -11.52
CA THR A 157 -20.67 40.64 -11.96
C THR A 157 -19.85 40.41 -13.23
N SER A 158 -19.64 41.47 -14.02
CA SER A 158 -19.20 41.49 -15.44
C SER A 158 -17.89 40.77 -15.81
N ASP A 159 -17.19 40.16 -14.87
CA ASP A 159 -15.93 39.48 -15.12
C ASP A 159 -16.10 37.96 -14.95
N THR A 160 -16.28 37.27 -16.07
CA THR A 160 -16.11 35.81 -16.15
C THR A 160 -14.62 35.49 -16.05
N LEU A 161 -14.21 34.88 -14.95
CA LEU A 161 -12.81 34.50 -14.71
C LEU A 161 -12.62 33.01 -15.02
N VAL A 162 -11.66 32.72 -15.89
CA VAL A 162 -11.18 31.37 -16.19
C VAL A 162 -9.95 31.12 -15.34
N PHE A 163 -10.01 30.12 -14.45
CA PHE A 163 -8.88 29.74 -13.59
C PHE A 163 -8.32 28.39 -14.01
N ASP A 164 -7.01 28.31 -14.23
CA ASP A 164 -6.33 27.03 -14.42
C ASP A 164 -5.89 26.47 -13.08
N VAL A 165 -6.55 25.39 -12.65
CA VAL A 165 -6.18 24.68 -11.42
C VAL A 165 -5.15 23.61 -11.78
N PRO A 166 -3.90 23.70 -11.28
CA PRO A 166 -2.85 22.75 -11.65
C PRO A 166 -3.24 21.32 -11.25
N LYS A 167 -3.83 21.15 -10.06
CA LYS A 167 -4.41 19.88 -9.56
C LYS A 167 -5.60 20.13 -8.62
N GLY A 168 -6.74 19.51 -8.92
CA GLY A 168 -7.88 19.40 -8.01
C GLY A 168 -7.95 18.00 -7.37
N ILE A 169 -8.60 17.88 -6.22
CA ILE A 169 -8.82 16.59 -5.52
C ILE A 169 -10.31 16.42 -5.29
N GLN A 170 -10.88 15.30 -5.70
CA GLN A 170 -12.19 14.88 -5.19
C GLN A 170 -12.02 14.34 -3.76
N ILE A 171 -12.71 14.96 -2.80
CA ILE A 171 -12.64 14.56 -1.39
C ILE A 171 -13.17 13.12 -1.23
N PRO A 172 -12.39 12.21 -0.64
CA PRO A 172 -12.86 10.85 -0.37
C PRO A 172 -13.99 10.84 0.66
N THR A 173 -15.02 10.05 0.42
CA THR A 173 -16.15 9.87 1.35
C THR A 173 -15.85 8.89 2.49
N ALA A 174 -14.91 7.97 2.27
CA ALA A 174 -14.57 6.91 3.21
C ALA A 174 -13.33 7.27 4.04
N VAL A 175 -13.46 7.14 5.36
CA VAL A 175 -12.38 7.38 6.31
C VAL A 175 -11.45 6.17 6.35
N THR A 176 -10.16 6.42 6.16
CA THR A 176 -9.14 5.35 6.11
C THR A 176 -8.61 5.01 7.49
N ALA A 177 -8.26 6.04 8.27
CA ALA A 177 -7.75 5.89 9.63
C ALA A 177 -8.03 7.14 10.46
N ARG A 178 -7.95 7.02 11.78
CA ARG A 178 -8.07 8.12 12.73
C ARG A 178 -7.03 7.99 13.83
N ILE A 179 -6.44 9.10 14.24
CA ILE A 179 -5.68 9.19 15.49
C ILE A 179 -6.51 9.95 16.49
N ASP A 180 -6.70 9.36 17.67
CA ASP A 180 -7.16 10.10 18.84
C ASP A 180 -5.97 10.80 19.49
N LYS A 181 -6.03 12.14 19.59
CA LYS A 181 -4.94 12.95 20.16
C LYS A 181 -4.78 12.69 21.67
N ILE A 182 -5.86 12.31 22.37
CA ILE A 182 -5.85 12.11 23.82
C ILE A 182 -5.20 10.76 24.16
N SER A 183 -5.73 9.68 23.62
CA SER A 183 -5.18 8.34 23.88
C SER A 183 -3.94 7.99 23.04
N LYS A 184 -3.61 8.81 22.05
CA LYS A 184 -2.57 8.55 21.04
C LYS A 184 -2.73 7.20 20.34
N ASN A 185 -3.96 6.71 20.24
CA ASN A 185 -4.26 5.49 19.50
C ASN A 185 -4.53 5.83 18.04
N LEU A 186 -3.85 5.12 17.15
CA LEU A 186 -4.14 5.05 15.73
C LEU A 186 -5.15 3.92 15.50
N PHE A 187 -6.33 4.26 15.01
CA PHE A 187 -7.35 3.35 14.53
C PHE A 187 -7.27 3.26 13.00
N VAL A 188 -7.04 2.06 12.48
CA VAL A 188 -6.99 1.79 11.04
C VAL A 188 -8.28 1.06 10.65
N TYR A 189 -9.13 1.72 9.86
CA TYR A 189 -10.44 1.18 9.48
C TYR A 189 -10.42 0.41 8.15
N ASP A 190 -9.50 0.76 7.25
CA ASP A 190 -9.28 0.07 5.97
C ASP A 190 -7.78 -0.14 5.80
N VAL A 191 -7.32 -1.35 6.11
CA VAL A 191 -5.89 -1.72 6.10
C VAL A 191 -5.29 -1.54 4.70
N ASN A 192 -6.02 -1.96 3.67
CA ASN A 192 -5.54 -1.88 2.28
C ASN A 192 -5.36 -0.44 1.82
N ARG A 193 -6.33 0.45 2.11
CA ARG A 193 -6.20 1.88 1.80
C ARG A 193 -5.13 2.55 2.65
N PHE A 194 -5.02 2.17 3.92
CA PHE A 194 -4.00 2.71 4.82
C PHE A 194 -2.58 2.37 4.33
N GLU A 195 -2.33 1.14 3.89
CA GLU A 195 -1.03 0.79 3.30
C GLU A 195 -0.77 1.51 1.97
N LYS A 196 -1.76 1.56 1.07
CA LYS A 196 -1.65 2.29 -0.21
C LYS A 196 -1.35 3.77 -0.02
N MET A 197 -2.00 4.37 0.99
CA MET A 197 -1.79 5.74 1.43
C MET A 197 -0.32 5.97 1.79
N LEU A 198 0.25 5.08 2.59
CA LEU A 198 1.64 5.14 3.05
C LEU A 198 2.67 4.62 2.02
N THR A 199 2.19 4.08 0.89
CA THR A 199 3.01 3.39 -0.11
C THR A 199 3.75 2.18 0.47
N LEU A 200 3.13 1.55 1.45
CA LEU A 200 3.55 0.29 2.05
C LEU A 200 3.00 -0.88 1.23
N ASN A 201 3.66 -2.04 1.33
CA ASN A 201 3.18 -3.30 0.76
C ASN A 201 3.34 -4.42 1.80
N GLU A 202 3.21 -4.12 3.09
CA GLU A 202 3.51 -5.08 4.16
C GLU A 202 2.44 -6.18 4.20
N ASN A 203 1.18 -5.85 4.02
CA ASN A 203 0.09 -6.80 3.86
C ASN A 203 0.32 -7.76 2.67
N VAL A 204 0.82 -7.23 1.55
CA VAL A 204 1.21 -8.06 0.39
C VAL A 204 2.39 -8.97 0.73
N LYS A 205 3.37 -8.49 1.49
CA LYS A 205 4.51 -9.31 1.95
C LYS A 205 4.07 -10.38 2.94
N GLU A 206 3.21 -10.06 3.90
CA GLU A 206 2.72 -11.02 4.89
C GLU A 206 1.82 -12.08 4.26
N LYS A 207 0.90 -11.71 3.36
CA LYS A 207 0.14 -12.69 2.55
C LYS A 207 1.06 -13.59 1.72
N SER A 208 2.15 -13.02 1.20
CA SER A 208 3.18 -13.78 0.49
C SER A 208 3.93 -14.74 1.43
N ARG A 209 4.31 -14.31 2.65
CA ARG A 209 4.93 -15.18 3.68
C ARG A 209 4.04 -16.33 4.06
N GLN A 210 2.76 -16.08 4.33
CA GLN A 210 1.81 -17.14 4.62
C GLN A 210 1.68 -18.16 3.49
N THR A 211 1.60 -17.67 2.25
CA THR A 211 1.56 -18.54 1.06
C THR A 211 2.79 -19.44 1.00
N ILE A 212 3.99 -18.89 1.22
CA ILE A 212 5.23 -19.67 1.27
C ILE A 212 5.19 -20.68 2.42
N ASN A 213 4.75 -20.30 3.61
CA ASN A 213 4.63 -21.22 4.75
C ASN A 213 3.68 -22.38 4.46
N LYS A 214 2.60 -22.16 3.71
CA LYS A 214 1.70 -23.22 3.26
C LYS A 214 2.31 -24.16 2.22
N PHE A 215 3.22 -23.67 1.37
CA PHE A 215 4.01 -24.54 0.51
C PHE A 215 5.06 -25.33 1.31
N LYS A 216 5.74 -24.68 2.26
CA LYS A 216 6.72 -25.32 3.17
C LYS A 216 6.09 -26.43 4.00
N SER A 217 4.87 -26.22 4.51
CA SER A 217 4.12 -27.24 5.26
C SER A 217 3.55 -28.36 4.40
N GLY A 218 3.56 -28.22 3.07
CA GLY A 218 2.91 -29.15 2.14
C GLY A 218 1.38 -29.06 2.10
N GLU A 219 0.78 -28.03 2.73
CA GLU A 219 -0.66 -27.75 2.60
C GLU A 219 -1.00 -27.40 1.15
N TYR A 220 -0.20 -26.55 0.52
CA TYR A 220 -0.32 -26.24 -0.89
C TYR A 220 0.49 -27.22 -1.73
N LYS A 221 -0.23 -27.91 -2.62
CA LYS A 221 0.32 -28.85 -3.61
C LYS A 221 0.06 -28.30 -5.00
N ILE A 222 0.84 -28.77 -5.96
CA ILE A 222 0.71 -28.40 -7.37
C ILE A 222 0.41 -29.65 -8.19
N SER A 223 -0.25 -29.48 -9.32
CA SER A 223 -0.62 -30.51 -10.30
C SER A 223 -1.68 -31.48 -9.80
N GLU A 224 -2.33 -32.17 -10.74
CA GLU A 224 -3.27 -33.26 -10.44
C GLU A 224 -2.62 -34.35 -9.57
N GLU A 225 -1.31 -34.56 -9.74
CA GLU A 225 -0.54 -35.60 -9.06
C GLU A 225 -0.07 -35.22 -7.65
N ASN A 226 -0.41 -34.00 -7.19
CA ASN A 226 -0.17 -33.49 -5.83
C ASN A 226 1.31 -33.40 -5.42
N TYR A 227 2.14 -32.78 -6.27
CA TYR A 227 3.55 -32.51 -5.98
C TYR A 227 3.72 -31.41 -4.95
N ILE A 228 4.74 -31.51 -4.11
CA ILE A 228 5.11 -30.49 -3.11
C ILE A 228 6.41 -29.78 -3.51
N PHE A 229 6.62 -28.55 -3.01
CA PHE A 229 7.88 -27.85 -3.19
C PHE A 229 8.81 -28.05 -1.99
N ILE A 230 10.10 -28.23 -2.26
CA ILE A 230 11.16 -28.28 -1.25
C ILE A 230 12.23 -27.23 -1.54
N GLY A 231 13.00 -26.85 -0.52
CA GLY A 231 14.05 -25.82 -0.63
C GLY A 231 13.56 -24.38 -0.42
N LEU A 232 12.27 -24.18 -0.12
CA LEU A 232 11.73 -22.86 0.23
C LEU A 232 12.17 -22.36 1.62
N ASP A 233 12.69 -23.24 2.47
CA ASP A 233 13.25 -22.92 3.79
C ASP A 233 14.68 -22.37 3.74
N ASP A 234 15.32 -22.41 2.56
CA ASP A 234 16.64 -21.82 2.37
C ASP A 234 16.55 -20.29 2.44
N GLU A 235 17.37 -19.68 3.30
CA GLU A 235 17.36 -18.24 3.52
C GLU A 235 17.62 -17.45 2.22
N SER A 236 18.48 -17.97 1.33
CA SER A 236 18.78 -17.33 0.05
C SER A 236 17.58 -17.34 -0.90
N VAL A 237 16.82 -18.44 -0.91
CA VAL A 237 15.59 -18.60 -1.68
C VAL A 237 14.52 -17.65 -1.16
N GLU A 238 14.34 -17.60 0.16
CA GLU A 238 13.36 -16.73 0.81
C GLU A 238 13.66 -15.24 0.53
N GLN A 239 14.93 -14.83 0.70
CA GLN A 239 15.37 -13.47 0.40
C GLN A 239 15.10 -13.09 -1.07
N SER A 240 15.44 -13.98 -2.01
CA SER A 240 15.24 -13.75 -3.45
C SER A 240 13.76 -13.57 -3.82
N LEU A 241 12.85 -14.35 -3.21
CA LEU A 241 11.41 -14.22 -3.40
C LEU A 241 10.88 -12.87 -2.87
N PHE A 242 11.34 -12.42 -1.70
CA PHE A 242 10.88 -11.16 -1.09
C PHE A 242 11.53 -9.90 -1.67
N MET A 243 12.69 -10.01 -2.33
CA MET A 243 13.28 -8.90 -3.08
C MET A 243 12.49 -8.56 -4.36
N SER A 244 11.77 -9.53 -4.92
CA SER A 244 10.99 -9.34 -6.15
C SER A 244 9.56 -8.88 -5.85
N ALA A 245 9.26 -7.61 -6.10
CA ALA A 245 7.90 -7.06 -5.97
C ALA A 245 6.86 -7.83 -6.80
N ARG A 246 7.26 -8.40 -7.95
CA ARG A 246 6.39 -9.24 -8.78
C ARG A 246 6.10 -10.59 -8.13
N ALA A 247 7.11 -11.22 -7.53
CA ALA A 247 6.94 -12.50 -6.81
C ALA A 247 6.03 -12.32 -5.60
N VAL A 248 6.30 -11.31 -4.76
CA VAL A 248 5.47 -10.97 -3.58
C VAL A 248 4.01 -10.73 -3.96
N ARG A 249 3.74 -9.97 -5.03
CA ARG A 249 2.38 -9.74 -5.53
C ARG A 249 1.68 -10.97 -6.09
N ARG A 250 2.45 -11.92 -6.65
CA ARG A 250 1.91 -13.17 -7.18
C ARG A 250 1.58 -14.13 -6.04
N LEU A 251 2.51 -14.31 -5.10
CA LEU A 251 2.34 -15.15 -3.93
C LEU A 251 1.14 -14.70 -3.09
N SER A 252 1.04 -13.40 -2.78
CA SER A 252 -0.10 -12.85 -2.03
C SER A 252 -1.49 -13.04 -2.66
N LYS A 253 -1.57 -13.37 -3.96
CA LYS A 253 -2.83 -13.62 -4.67
C LYS A 253 -3.13 -15.10 -4.86
N TYR A 254 -2.23 -15.98 -4.43
CA TYR A 254 -2.40 -17.41 -4.60
C TYR A 254 -3.38 -17.94 -3.55
N SER A 255 -4.45 -18.59 -4.00
CA SER A 255 -5.50 -19.14 -3.13
C SER A 255 -5.53 -20.67 -3.09
N GLY A 256 -4.56 -21.36 -3.69
CA GLY A 256 -4.57 -22.82 -3.82
C GLY A 256 -5.54 -23.35 -4.89
N GLU A 257 -6.64 -22.65 -5.17
CA GLU A 257 -7.72 -23.15 -6.04
C GLU A 257 -7.39 -23.13 -7.54
N LYS A 258 -6.35 -22.40 -7.99
CA LYS A 258 -6.03 -22.22 -9.42
C LYS A 258 -4.93 -23.15 -9.95
N SER A 259 -4.16 -23.79 -9.08
CA SER A 259 -3.00 -24.63 -9.45
C SER A 259 -3.34 -26.06 -9.86
N ASP A 260 -4.62 -26.44 -9.81
CA ASP A 260 -5.01 -27.84 -9.66
C ASP A 260 -5.50 -28.49 -10.97
N HIS A 261 -5.16 -27.93 -12.13
CA HIS A 261 -5.73 -28.38 -13.41
C HIS A 261 -4.73 -28.94 -14.43
N TYR A 262 -3.42 -28.80 -14.20
CA TYR A 262 -2.42 -29.30 -15.15
C TYR A 262 -1.71 -30.53 -14.60
N LYS A 263 -1.50 -31.52 -15.47
CA LYS A 263 -0.68 -32.69 -15.16
C LYS A 263 0.77 -32.29 -14.97
N ILE A 264 1.47 -32.96 -14.07
CA ILE A 264 2.88 -32.69 -13.79
C ILE A 264 3.74 -32.76 -15.07
N GLU A 265 3.41 -33.67 -15.99
CA GLU A 265 4.11 -33.81 -17.27
C GLU A 265 4.02 -32.56 -18.16
N GLN A 266 2.90 -31.83 -18.11
CA GLN A 266 2.76 -30.56 -18.83
C GLN A 266 3.64 -29.48 -18.21
N ILE A 267 3.73 -29.47 -16.87
CA ILE A 267 4.60 -28.56 -16.13
C ILE A 267 6.07 -28.88 -16.43
N LYS A 268 6.49 -30.14 -16.37
CA LYS A 268 7.85 -30.59 -16.72
C LYS A 268 8.23 -30.21 -18.15
N LYS A 269 7.32 -30.45 -19.11
CA LYS A 269 7.54 -30.07 -20.51
C LYS A 269 7.72 -28.56 -20.68
N ALA A 270 6.96 -27.75 -19.93
CA ALA A 270 7.08 -26.31 -19.96
C ALA A 270 8.40 -25.83 -19.32
N VAL A 271 8.76 -26.38 -18.16
CA VAL A 271 10.04 -26.08 -17.48
C VAL A 271 11.24 -26.51 -18.31
N GLY A 272 11.18 -27.67 -18.97
CA GLY A 272 12.26 -28.20 -19.80
C GLY A 272 12.62 -27.32 -21.01
N LYS A 273 11.78 -26.35 -21.38
CA LYS A 273 12.08 -25.34 -22.42
C LYS A 273 12.82 -24.11 -21.90
N LEU A 274 12.97 -23.96 -20.58
CA LEU A 274 13.77 -22.90 -19.98
C LEU A 274 15.27 -23.23 -20.06
N SER A 275 16.13 -22.24 -19.84
CA SER A 275 17.57 -22.47 -19.69
C SER A 275 17.85 -23.28 -18.41
N LYS A 276 18.85 -24.18 -18.46
CA LYS A 276 19.11 -25.18 -17.41
C LYS A 276 19.38 -24.56 -16.03
N ASP A 277 19.97 -23.37 -16.00
CA ASP A 277 20.35 -22.62 -14.81
C ASP A 277 19.16 -22.08 -14.01
N ILE A 278 17.98 -21.93 -14.62
CA ILE A 278 16.77 -21.42 -13.94
C ILE A 278 15.69 -22.51 -13.76
N GLN A 279 15.96 -23.74 -14.18
CA GLN A 279 15.02 -24.85 -14.05
C GLN A 279 14.88 -25.29 -12.58
N VAL A 280 13.67 -25.70 -12.20
CA VAL A 280 13.46 -26.47 -10.98
C VAL A 280 13.76 -27.94 -11.24
N TYR A 281 14.14 -28.69 -10.20
CA TYR A 281 14.38 -30.13 -10.31
C TYR A 281 13.16 -30.92 -9.84
N PHE A 282 12.77 -31.95 -10.60
CA PHE A 282 11.65 -32.83 -10.26
C PHE A 282 12.18 -34.17 -9.74
N ASP A 283 11.72 -34.57 -8.56
CA ASP A 283 11.89 -35.91 -8.00
C ASP A 283 10.53 -36.62 -8.03
N ASP A 284 10.34 -37.48 -9.03
CA ASP A 284 9.07 -38.14 -9.28
C ASP A 284 8.76 -39.26 -8.29
N GLU A 285 9.80 -39.85 -7.68
CA GLU A 285 9.65 -40.92 -6.69
C GLU A 285 9.04 -40.36 -5.40
N LYS A 286 9.50 -39.17 -4.99
CA LYS A 286 8.99 -38.48 -3.80
C LYS A 286 7.87 -37.49 -4.08
N LYS A 287 7.61 -37.21 -5.37
CA LYS A 287 6.71 -36.14 -5.82
C LYS A 287 7.11 -34.77 -5.30
N GLU A 288 8.40 -34.47 -5.38
CA GLU A 288 8.99 -33.23 -4.89
C GLU A 288 9.50 -32.37 -6.05
N ILE A 289 9.33 -31.05 -5.93
CA ILE A 289 9.91 -30.06 -6.84
C ILE A 289 10.90 -29.22 -6.03
N LYS A 290 12.19 -29.36 -6.33
CA LYS A 290 13.25 -28.65 -5.63
C LYS A 290 13.46 -27.27 -6.22
N VAL A 291 13.39 -26.26 -5.35
CA VAL A 291 13.63 -24.85 -5.66
C VAL A 291 14.99 -24.44 -5.11
N THR A 292 15.79 -23.76 -5.93
CA THR A 292 17.03 -23.07 -5.53
C THR A 292 16.86 -21.57 -5.72
N ASN A 293 17.88 -20.79 -5.31
CA ASN A 293 17.87 -19.34 -5.44
C ASN A 293 17.66 -18.90 -6.91
N GLU A 294 18.32 -19.59 -7.84
CA GLU A 294 18.28 -19.35 -9.27
C GLU A 294 16.92 -19.70 -9.90
N SER A 295 16.23 -20.71 -9.36
CA SER A 295 14.96 -21.20 -9.88
C SER A 295 13.72 -20.55 -9.26
N THR A 296 13.89 -19.54 -8.39
CA THR A 296 12.78 -18.84 -7.70
C THR A 296 11.74 -18.25 -8.66
N LYS A 297 12.19 -17.68 -9.80
CA LYS A 297 11.30 -17.17 -10.85
C LYS A 297 10.45 -18.26 -11.47
N THR A 298 11.03 -19.44 -11.68
CA THR A 298 10.36 -20.62 -12.25
C THR A 298 9.32 -21.18 -11.28
N PHE A 299 9.65 -21.27 -9.98
CA PHE A 299 8.69 -21.60 -8.93
C PHE A 299 7.45 -20.68 -8.98
N VAL A 300 7.65 -19.35 -8.98
CA VAL A 300 6.55 -18.38 -9.06
C VAL A 300 5.76 -18.50 -10.37
N ALA A 301 6.41 -18.91 -11.47
CA ALA A 301 5.76 -19.10 -12.75
C ALA A 301 4.90 -20.37 -12.80
N ILE A 302 5.34 -21.45 -12.12
CA ILE A 302 4.61 -22.72 -11.99
C ILE A 302 3.33 -22.50 -11.18
N ILE A 303 3.40 -21.88 -10.00
CA ILE A 303 2.23 -21.74 -9.11
C ILE A 303 1.12 -20.85 -9.71
N HIS A 304 1.44 -20.03 -10.71
CA HIS A 304 0.47 -19.19 -11.43
C HIS A 304 0.09 -19.76 -12.80
N ASN A 305 0.46 -21.02 -13.10
CA ASN A 305 0.30 -21.68 -14.40
C ASN A 305 0.88 -20.93 -15.62
N SER A 306 1.54 -19.80 -15.39
CA SER A 306 2.00 -18.90 -16.44
C SER A 306 3.03 -19.55 -17.38
N ILE A 307 3.75 -20.58 -16.91
CA ILE A 307 4.68 -21.34 -17.75
C ILE A 307 3.95 -22.31 -18.69
N VAL A 308 2.86 -22.92 -18.23
CA VAL A 308 2.04 -23.85 -19.02
C VAL A 308 1.15 -23.07 -20.00
N GLU A 309 0.58 -21.96 -19.58
CA GLU A 309 -0.19 -21.07 -20.46
C GLU A 309 0.66 -20.52 -21.61
N ARG A 310 1.91 -20.09 -21.34
CA ARG A 310 2.87 -19.69 -22.38
C ARG A 310 3.24 -20.82 -23.33
N LEU A 311 3.34 -22.05 -22.80
CA LEU A 311 3.58 -23.23 -23.62
C LEU A 311 2.43 -23.49 -24.59
N ILE A 312 1.19 -23.30 -24.14
CA ILE A 312 -0.03 -23.48 -24.94
C ILE A 312 -0.20 -22.34 -25.96
N SER A 313 0.08 -21.10 -25.57
CA SER A 313 -0.05 -19.93 -26.47
C SER A 313 1.05 -19.84 -27.52
N GLY A 314 2.14 -20.59 -27.36
CA GLY A 314 3.31 -20.51 -28.23
C GLY A 314 4.25 -19.35 -27.91
N ASP A 315 3.92 -18.51 -26.91
CA ASP A 315 4.71 -17.34 -26.47
C ASP A 315 5.90 -17.72 -25.57
N ILE A 316 6.64 -18.77 -25.94
CA ILE A 316 7.94 -19.02 -25.34
C ILE A 316 8.97 -18.20 -26.13
N GLU A 317 8.91 -16.88 -25.97
CA GLU A 317 10.09 -16.06 -26.24
C GLU A 317 11.11 -16.35 -25.14
N ILE A 318 12.24 -16.91 -25.55
CA ILE A 318 13.44 -17.09 -24.74
C ILE A 318 13.94 -15.69 -24.39
N THR A 319 13.55 -15.16 -23.24
CA THR A 319 14.18 -13.94 -22.70
C THR A 319 15.27 -14.35 -21.72
N ILE A 320 16.51 -14.08 -22.15
CA ILE A 320 17.78 -14.19 -21.42
C ILE A 320 17.73 -13.39 -20.12
#